data_AF-A0A8H3ACT9-F1
#
_entry.id   AF-A0A8H3ACT9-F1
#
_cell.length_a   1.000
_cell.length_b   1.000
_cell.length_c   1.000
_cell.angle_alpha   90.00
_cell.angle_beta   90.00
_cell.angle_gamma   90.00
#
_symmetry.space_group_name_H-M   'P 1'
#
loop_
_entity.id
_entity.type
_entity.pdbx_description
1 polymer ?
#
loop_
_entity_poly.entity_id
_entity_poly.type
_entity_poly.pdbx_seq_one_letter_code
_entity_poly.pdbx_strand_id
1 'polypeptide(L)'
;MNGDPTAIMNDLVPDSSRSVADKGDLYRYAVTCLDALPFDGPSTWPTAEKLADEAINRIRKISPHFGISATLSEPDGGCEFWSAKGVERFVGPWNHTLAHPILIASTAVDPITPLTSAKLVNQLLGNSSRLLIQNNPGHVTFSAVSSCTAKVFLAYFGNAIWAELLD
;
A
#
# COMPACT_ATOMS: atom_id res chain seq x y z
N MET A 1 21.34 19.75 -0.69
CA MET A 1 21.17 20.13 0.72
C MET A 1 22.42 19.61 1.41
N ASN A 2 23.18 20.47 2.10
CA ASN A 2 24.40 20.07 2.80
C ASN A 2 24.12 19.71 4.28
N GLY A 3 22.93 19.18 4.57
CA GLY A 3 22.52 18.80 5.92
C GLY A 3 22.61 17.29 6.09
N ASP A 4 22.96 16.84 7.30
CA ASP A 4 22.95 15.44 7.69
C ASP A 4 21.49 15.00 7.99
N PRO A 5 20.88 14.13 7.16
CA PRO A 5 19.51 13.68 7.38
C PRO A 5 19.40 12.57 8.43
N THR A 6 20.51 12.10 9.01
CA THR A 6 20.56 10.93 9.90
C THR A 6 19.63 11.07 11.09
N ALA A 7 19.53 12.26 11.70
CA ALA A 7 18.63 12.47 12.85
C ALA A 7 17.15 12.31 12.48
N ILE A 8 16.74 12.76 11.29
CA ILE A 8 15.37 12.61 10.80
C ILE A 8 15.11 11.15 10.43
N MET A 9 16.07 10.49 9.77
CA MET A 9 15.93 9.08 9.39
C MET A 9 15.87 8.15 10.61
N ASN A 10 16.66 8.43 11.65
CA ASN A 10 16.63 7.67 12.91
C ASN A 10 15.30 7.83 13.66
N ASP A 11 14.59 8.95 13.47
CA ASP A 11 13.28 9.14 14.08
C ASP A 11 12.22 8.22 13.45
N LEU A 12 12.46 7.74 12.22
CA LEU A 12 11.57 6.87 11.46
C LEU A 12 11.83 5.37 11.66
N VAL A 13 12.97 5.01 12.24
CA VAL A 13 13.28 3.61 12.56
C VAL A 13 12.60 3.25 13.88
N PRO A 14 11.79 2.17 13.93
CA PRO A 14 11.17 1.72 15.16
C PRO A 14 12.21 1.47 16.26
N ASP A 15 12.08 2.18 17.38
CA ASP A 15 12.97 2.07 18.53
C ASP A 15 12.21 1.54 19.74
N SER A 16 12.57 0.33 20.16
CA SER A 16 11.95 -0.36 21.29
C SER A 16 12.07 0.38 22.63
N SER A 17 12.97 1.35 22.74
CA SER A 17 13.19 2.19 23.92
C SER A 17 12.25 3.41 24.02
N ARG A 18 11.52 3.74 22.93
CA ARG A 18 10.56 4.87 22.89
C ARG A 18 9.21 4.51 23.54
N SER A 19 8.39 5.53 23.81
CA SER A 19 7.19 5.41 24.64
C SER A 19 6.12 4.51 24.01
N VAL A 20 5.13 4.03 24.77
CA VAL A 20 4.05 3.17 24.22
C VAL A 20 3.19 3.87 23.16
N ALA A 21 3.13 5.21 23.17
CA ALA A 21 2.53 5.99 22.07
C ALA A 21 3.35 5.90 20.77
N ASP A 22 4.67 5.67 20.86
CA ASP A 22 5.55 5.34 19.72
C ASP A 22 5.50 3.84 19.35
N LYS A 23 4.93 2.99 20.21
CA LYS A 23 4.69 1.55 19.94
C LYS A 23 3.36 1.28 19.23
N GLY A 24 2.62 2.33 18.90
CA GLY A 24 1.24 2.27 18.42
C GLY A 24 1.01 1.40 17.18
N ASP A 25 2.06 1.07 16.43
CA ASP A 25 1.96 0.31 15.19
C ASP A 25 2.98 -0.82 15.05
N LEU A 26 3.51 -1.36 16.16
CA LEU A 26 4.43 -2.51 16.09
C LEU A 26 3.81 -3.75 15.43
N TYR A 27 2.49 -3.95 15.57
CA TYR A 27 1.79 -5.03 14.88
C TYR A 27 1.74 -4.80 13.37
N ARG A 28 1.56 -3.56 12.92
CA ARG A 28 1.57 -3.21 11.50
C ARG A 28 2.97 -3.38 10.93
N TYR A 29 3.99 -2.84 11.61
CA TYR A 29 5.38 -3.02 11.20
C TYR A 29 5.75 -4.51 11.09
N ALA A 30 5.32 -5.32 12.07
CA ALA A 30 5.50 -6.77 12.03
C ALA A 30 4.84 -7.41 10.81
N VAL A 31 3.56 -7.13 10.55
CA VAL A 31 2.82 -7.67 9.40
C VAL A 31 3.44 -7.19 8.09
N THR A 32 3.68 -5.89 7.94
CA THR A 32 4.32 -5.29 6.75
C THR A 32 5.65 -5.97 6.44
N CYS A 33 6.49 -6.22 7.45
CA CYS A 33 7.79 -6.87 7.21
C CYS A 33 7.70 -8.38 6.98
N LEU A 34 6.72 -9.07 7.57
CA LEU A 34 6.46 -10.47 7.23
C LEU A 34 5.91 -10.61 5.79
N ASP A 35 5.18 -9.61 5.31
CA ASP A 35 4.63 -9.54 3.95
C ASP A 35 5.54 -8.82 2.94
N ALA A 36 6.71 -8.31 3.36
CA ALA A 36 7.72 -7.71 2.48
C ALA A 36 8.57 -8.77 1.77
N LEU A 37 9.24 -8.40 0.69
CA LEU A 37 10.18 -9.32 0.04
C LEU A 37 11.40 -9.47 0.97
N PRO A 38 11.91 -10.69 1.17
CA PRO A 38 13.10 -10.87 2.00
C PRO A 38 14.32 -10.20 1.35
N PHE A 39 15.20 -9.68 2.18
CA PHE A 39 16.55 -9.27 1.76
C PHE A 39 17.49 -10.49 1.81
N ASP A 40 18.41 -10.61 0.86
CA ASP A 40 19.40 -11.69 0.80
C ASP A 40 20.56 -11.48 1.81
N GLY A 41 20.37 -10.62 2.82
CA GLY A 41 21.31 -10.30 3.88
C GLY A 41 21.86 -8.86 3.82
N PRO A 42 22.77 -8.49 4.74
CA PRO A 42 23.25 -7.11 4.92
C PRO A 42 23.85 -6.46 3.67
N SER A 43 24.42 -7.26 2.76
CA SER A 43 24.95 -6.77 1.48
C SER A 43 23.87 -6.26 0.51
N THR A 44 22.60 -6.60 0.75
CA THR A 44 21.46 -6.16 -0.06
C THR A 44 20.62 -5.07 0.61
N TRP A 45 20.94 -4.73 1.86
CA TRP A 45 20.23 -3.70 2.59
C TRP A 45 20.45 -2.32 1.94
N PRO A 46 19.41 -1.48 1.83
CA PRO A 46 19.60 -0.11 1.38
C PRO A 46 20.46 0.65 2.40
N THR A 47 21.40 1.47 1.93
CA THR A 47 22.16 2.35 2.83
C THR A 47 21.30 3.54 3.24
N ALA A 48 21.63 4.16 4.38
CA ALA A 48 20.94 5.37 4.85
C ALA A 48 21.00 6.49 3.80
N GLU A 49 22.15 6.65 3.12
CA GLU A 49 22.34 7.63 2.06
C GLU A 49 21.40 7.37 0.88
N LYS A 50 21.28 6.11 0.45
CA LYS A 50 20.37 5.73 -0.64
C LYS A 50 18.91 6.05 -0.28
N LEU A 51 18.48 5.74 0.93
CA LEU A 51 17.12 6.05 1.40
C LEU A 51 16.87 7.57 1.44
N ALA A 52 17.84 8.33 1.94
CA ALA A 52 17.75 9.79 1.98
C ALA A 52 17.71 10.42 0.58
N ASP A 53 18.54 9.94 -0.35
CA ASP A 53 18.57 10.41 -1.73
C ASP A 53 17.25 10.13 -2.45
N GLU A 54 16.67 8.94 -2.27
CA GLU A 54 15.35 8.59 -2.82
C GLU A 54 14.23 9.45 -2.22
N ALA A 55 14.26 9.70 -0.91
CA ALA A 55 13.32 10.59 -0.23
C ALA A 55 13.41 12.02 -0.79
N ILE A 56 14.62 12.58 -0.93
CA ILE A 56 14.85 13.91 -1.50
C ILE A 56 14.41 13.97 -2.96
N ASN A 57 14.68 12.94 -3.74
CA ASN A 57 14.27 12.85 -5.14
C ASN A 57 12.74 12.85 -5.27
N ARG A 58 12.03 12.09 -4.42
CA ARG A 58 10.55 12.08 -4.33
C ARG A 58 10.00 13.46 -3.97
N ILE A 59 10.55 14.09 -2.94
CA ILE A 59 10.16 15.45 -2.54
C ILE A 59 10.34 16.42 -3.71
N ARG A 60 11.47 16.37 -4.42
CA ARG A 60 11.77 17.36 -5.46
C ARG A 60 10.99 17.15 -6.76
N LYS A 61 10.76 15.91 -7.17
CA LYS A 61 10.27 15.59 -8.53
C LYS A 61 8.85 15.01 -8.58
N ILE A 62 8.39 14.39 -7.51
CA ILE A 62 7.14 13.60 -7.53
C ILE A 62 6.09 14.25 -6.65
N SER A 63 6.44 14.57 -5.41
CA SER A 63 5.52 15.16 -4.42
C SER A 63 6.13 16.39 -3.75
N PRO A 64 6.26 17.53 -4.46
CA PRO A 64 6.81 18.77 -3.88
C PRO A 64 6.05 19.31 -2.68
N HIS A 65 4.74 19.06 -2.64
CA HIS A 65 3.87 19.60 -1.61
C HIS A 65 3.63 18.66 -0.43
N PHE A 66 3.65 17.34 -0.65
CA PHE A 66 3.36 16.35 0.39
C PHE A 66 4.58 15.49 0.78
N GLY A 67 5.70 15.65 0.06
CA GLY A 67 6.95 14.96 0.33
C GLY A 67 6.78 13.45 0.45
N ILE A 68 7.26 12.90 1.57
CA ILE A 68 7.13 11.49 1.96
C ILE A 68 6.12 11.31 3.11
N SER A 69 5.15 12.23 3.28
CA SER A 69 4.21 12.25 4.41
C SER A 69 3.56 10.89 4.71
N ALA A 70 3.06 10.17 3.70
CA ALA A 70 2.47 8.84 3.90
C ALA A 70 3.48 7.81 4.43
N THR A 71 4.74 7.87 4.00
CA THR A 71 5.82 7.00 4.52
C THR A 71 6.30 7.43 5.91
N LEU A 72 6.15 8.71 6.26
CA LEU A 72 6.51 9.23 7.59
C LEU A 72 5.39 8.99 8.62
N SER A 73 4.13 9.02 8.18
CA SER A 73 2.97 8.79 9.05
C SER A 73 2.70 7.30 9.28
N GLU A 74 3.08 6.45 8.33
CA GLU A 74 2.89 5.00 8.40
C GLU A 74 4.27 4.31 8.49
N PRO A 75 4.62 3.69 9.63
CA PRO A 75 5.95 3.08 9.84
C PRO A 75 6.09 1.73 9.11
N ASP A 76 6.01 1.76 7.77
CA ASP A 76 6.07 0.59 6.87
C ASP A 76 7.48 0.35 6.29
N GLY A 77 8.55 0.67 7.03
CA GLY A 77 9.93 0.64 6.54
C GLY A 77 10.95 0.08 7.52
N GLY A 78 12.15 -0.26 7.05
CA GLY A 78 13.21 -0.86 7.88
C GLY A 78 13.10 -2.38 8.00
N CYS A 79 12.39 -3.06 7.09
CA CYS A 79 12.22 -4.51 7.13
C CYS A 79 13.53 -5.29 6.91
N GLU A 80 14.59 -4.64 6.46
CA GLU A 80 15.96 -5.17 6.44
C GLU A 80 16.45 -5.57 7.84
N PHE A 81 15.97 -4.90 8.90
CA PHE A 81 16.30 -5.20 10.29
C PHE A 81 15.32 -6.19 10.95
N TRP A 82 14.24 -6.57 10.25
CA TRP A 82 13.25 -7.49 10.79
C TRP A 82 13.78 -8.93 10.76
N SER A 83 13.83 -9.57 11.93
CA SER A 83 14.50 -10.87 12.09
C SER A 83 13.62 -12.08 11.75
N ALA A 84 12.29 -11.92 11.76
CA ALA A 84 11.36 -13.01 11.46
C ALA A 84 11.05 -13.08 9.95
N LYS A 85 10.83 -14.29 9.44
CA LYS A 85 10.42 -14.50 8.05
C LYS A 85 8.93 -14.83 7.99
N GLY A 86 8.20 -14.17 7.08
CA GLY A 86 6.81 -14.52 6.80
C GLY A 86 6.71 -15.87 6.11
N VAL A 87 5.99 -16.82 6.71
CA VAL A 87 5.74 -18.14 6.12
C VAL A 87 4.43 -18.19 5.32
N GLU A 88 3.56 -17.21 5.51
CA GLU A 88 2.22 -17.16 4.90
C GLU A 88 2.14 -16.24 3.67
N ARG A 89 3.26 -15.59 3.29
CA ARG A 89 3.29 -14.66 2.17
C ARG A 89 2.93 -15.36 0.86
N PHE A 90 1.81 -14.97 0.27
CA PHE A 90 1.41 -15.43 -1.06
C PHE A 90 2.01 -14.55 -2.16
N VAL A 91 2.88 -15.13 -2.99
CA VAL A 91 3.49 -14.44 -4.16
C VAL A 91 2.81 -14.80 -5.47
N GLY A 92 1.71 -15.55 -5.42
CA GLY A 92 1.06 -16.13 -6.57
C GLY A 92 1.25 -17.66 -6.66
N PRO A 93 0.73 -18.28 -7.73
CA PRO A 93 0.10 -17.64 -8.89
C PRO A 93 -1.30 -17.09 -8.60
N TRP A 94 -1.63 -15.91 -9.14
CA TRP A 94 -2.94 -15.25 -8.97
C TRP A 94 -3.98 -15.72 -10.00
N ASN A 95 -3.93 -16.98 -10.43
CA ASN A 95 -4.64 -17.48 -11.61
C ASN A 95 -5.83 -18.42 -11.29
N HIS A 96 -6.32 -18.41 -10.05
CA HIS A 96 -7.46 -19.24 -9.67
C HIS A 96 -8.76 -18.76 -10.29
N THR A 97 -9.54 -19.68 -10.87
CA THR A 97 -10.91 -19.41 -11.31
C THR A 97 -11.85 -19.41 -10.12
N LEU A 98 -12.50 -18.28 -9.86
CA LEU A 98 -13.44 -18.13 -8.74
C LEU A 98 -14.88 -18.33 -9.22
N ALA A 99 -15.72 -18.95 -8.38
CA ALA A 99 -17.16 -19.09 -8.65
C ALA A 99 -17.86 -17.72 -8.73
N HIS A 100 -17.35 -16.75 -7.98
CA HIS A 100 -17.79 -15.35 -8.01
C HIS A 100 -16.55 -14.46 -8.20
N PRO A 101 -16.51 -13.59 -9.21
CA PRO A 101 -15.37 -12.71 -9.42
C PRO A 101 -15.21 -11.73 -8.24
N ILE A 102 -13.97 -11.37 -7.91
CA ILE A 102 -13.67 -10.33 -6.92
C ILE A 102 -14.00 -8.95 -7.52
N LEU A 103 -14.72 -8.13 -6.77
CA LEU A 103 -14.85 -6.70 -7.07
C LEU A 103 -13.67 -5.93 -6.47
N ILE A 104 -12.82 -5.39 -7.34
CA ILE A 104 -11.76 -4.46 -6.96
C ILE A 104 -12.33 -3.06 -7.11
N ALA A 105 -12.31 -2.27 -6.04
CA ALA A 105 -12.82 -0.90 -6.04
C ALA A 105 -11.69 0.09 -5.76
N SER A 106 -11.56 1.10 -6.61
CA SER A 106 -10.53 2.14 -6.47
C SER A 106 -11.09 3.50 -6.88
N THR A 107 -10.52 4.57 -6.34
CA THR A 107 -10.82 5.93 -6.81
C THR A 107 -9.88 6.29 -7.95
N ALA A 108 -10.27 7.27 -8.77
CA ALA A 108 -9.44 7.74 -9.88
C ALA A 108 -8.09 8.32 -9.41
N VAL A 109 -8.08 8.93 -8.22
CA VAL A 109 -6.89 9.56 -7.63
C VAL A 109 -6.77 9.18 -6.14
N ASP A 110 -6.36 7.94 -5.88
CA ASP A 110 -6.04 7.44 -4.53
C ASP A 110 -4.57 7.73 -4.18
N PRO A 111 -4.28 8.54 -3.14
CA PRO A 111 -2.91 8.89 -2.76
C PRO A 111 -2.18 7.79 -1.97
N ILE A 112 -2.89 6.76 -1.46
CA ILE A 112 -2.32 5.69 -0.62
C ILE A 112 -2.22 4.39 -1.42
N THR A 113 -3.29 4.00 -2.12
CA THR A 113 -3.37 2.80 -2.96
C THR A 113 -3.72 3.16 -4.40
N PRO A 114 -2.74 3.63 -5.20
CA PRO A 114 -3.01 4.23 -6.51
C PRO A 114 -3.77 3.31 -7.47
N LEU A 115 -4.54 3.91 -8.39
CA LEU A 115 -5.31 3.20 -9.41
C LEU A 115 -4.47 2.21 -10.24
N THR A 116 -3.17 2.48 -10.42
CA THR A 116 -2.24 1.56 -11.09
C THR A 116 -2.11 0.22 -10.35
N SER A 117 -2.11 0.22 -9.02
CA SER A 117 -2.10 -0.99 -8.20
C SER A 117 -3.40 -1.78 -8.36
N ALA A 118 -4.56 -1.09 -8.36
CA ALA A 118 -5.85 -1.74 -8.60
C ALA A 118 -5.94 -2.36 -10.00
N LYS A 119 -5.42 -1.67 -11.03
CA LYS A 119 -5.30 -2.20 -12.39
C LYS A 119 -4.39 -3.43 -12.47
N LEU A 120 -3.25 -3.41 -11.76
CA LEU A 120 -2.34 -4.56 -11.68
C LEU A 120 -3.03 -5.77 -11.04
N VAL A 121 -3.70 -5.60 -9.90
CA VAL A 121 -4.44 -6.71 -9.25
C VAL A 121 -5.53 -7.26 -10.17
N ASN A 122 -6.27 -6.39 -10.86
CA ASN A 122 -7.29 -6.81 -11.82
C ASN A 122 -6.69 -7.60 -12.99
N GLN A 123 -5.52 -7.19 -13.49
CA GLN A 123 -4.80 -7.92 -14.53
C GLN A 123 -4.32 -9.29 -14.03
N LEU A 124 -3.78 -9.36 -12.81
CA LEU A 124 -3.28 -10.59 -12.21
C LEU A 124 -4.39 -11.63 -12.01
N LEU A 125 -5.56 -11.20 -11.54
CA LEU A 125 -6.73 -12.05 -11.31
C LEU A 125 -7.53 -12.39 -12.58
N GLY A 126 -7.27 -11.67 -13.68
CA GLY A 126 -7.88 -11.93 -14.98
C GLY A 126 -9.41 -11.96 -14.94
N ASN A 127 -10.01 -13.03 -15.46
CA ASN A 127 -11.48 -13.17 -15.51
C ASN A 127 -12.12 -13.34 -14.12
N SER A 128 -11.33 -13.64 -13.09
CA SER A 128 -11.77 -13.79 -11.69
C SER A 128 -11.88 -12.47 -10.94
N SER A 129 -11.73 -11.32 -11.61
CA SER A 129 -12.02 -10.02 -11.02
C SER A 129 -12.69 -9.06 -12.00
N ARG A 130 -13.21 -7.97 -11.45
CA ARG A 130 -13.60 -6.77 -12.20
C ARG A 130 -13.17 -5.54 -11.42
N LEU A 131 -12.94 -4.45 -12.12
CA LEU A 131 -12.47 -3.19 -11.55
C LEU A 131 -13.56 -2.12 -11.63
N LEU A 132 -14.02 -1.63 -10.48
CA LEU A 132 -14.83 -0.43 -10.34
C LEU A 132 -13.92 0.77 -10.07
N ILE A 133 -14.06 1.81 -10.90
CA ILE A 133 -13.33 3.07 -10.73
C ILE A 133 -14.32 4.17 -10.37
N GLN A 134 -14.23 4.70 -9.15
CA GLN A 134 -14.99 5.87 -8.74
C GLN A 134 -14.24 7.14 -9.13
N ASN A 135 -14.87 8.03 -9.91
CA ASN A 135 -14.21 9.23 -10.42
C ASN A 135 -14.15 10.36 -9.37
N ASN A 136 -13.32 10.17 -8.36
CA ASN A 136 -13.02 11.15 -7.32
C ASN A 136 -11.56 11.01 -6.85
N PRO A 137 -11.01 12.05 -6.19
CA PRO A 137 -9.82 11.90 -5.37
C PRO A 137 -10.17 11.38 -3.98
N GLY A 138 -9.23 10.68 -3.35
CA GLY A 138 -9.31 10.24 -1.96
C GLY A 138 -8.98 8.77 -1.78
N HIS A 139 -8.57 8.40 -0.58
CA HIS A 139 -8.26 7.03 -0.24
C HIS A 139 -9.54 6.22 -0.06
N VAL A 140 -9.63 5.06 -0.75
CA VAL A 140 -10.81 4.18 -0.85
C VAL A 140 -12.06 4.86 -1.44
N THR A 141 -13.01 4.06 -1.95
CA THR A 141 -14.24 4.59 -2.57
C THR A 141 -15.21 5.25 -1.59
N PHE A 142 -15.01 5.08 -0.28
CA PHE A 142 -15.79 5.77 0.76
C PHE A 142 -15.35 7.22 1.00
N SER A 143 -14.23 7.66 0.40
CA SER A 143 -13.76 9.05 0.50
C SER A 143 -14.70 10.08 -0.15
N ALA A 144 -15.62 9.64 -1.01
CA ALA A 144 -16.66 10.48 -1.60
C ALA A 144 -17.96 9.69 -1.77
N VAL A 145 -19.09 10.39 -1.72
CA VAL A 145 -20.41 9.78 -1.93
C VAL A 145 -20.64 9.55 -3.43
N SER A 146 -20.99 8.33 -3.80
CA SER A 146 -21.38 7.95 -5.16
C SER A 146 -22.55 6.98 -5.11
N SER A 147 -23.71 7.41 -5.61
CA SER A 147 -24.89 6.54 -5.71
C SER A 147 -24.66 5.39 -6.71
N CYS A 148 -23.86 5.60 -7.75
CA CYS A 148 -23.46 4.56 -8.69
C CYS A 148 -22.64 3.47 -7.99
N THR A 149 -21.59 3.83 -7.26
CA THR A 149 -20.75 2.88 -6.52
C THR A 149 -21.55 2.14 -5.45
N ALA A 150 -22.44 2.85 -4.73
CA ALA A 150 -23.32 2.23 -3.74
C ALA A 150 -24.23 1.16 -4.35
N LYS A 151 -24.80 1.41 -5.54
CA LYS A 151 -25.60 0.42 -6.27
C LYS A 151 -24.79 -0.82 -6.65
N VAL A 152 -23.55 -0.63 -7.13
CA VAL A 152 -22.66 -1.76 -7.45
C VAL A 152 -22.34 -2.58 -6.21
N PHE A 153 -22.04 -1.96 -5.07
CA PHE A 153 -21.79 -2.67 -3.81
C PHE A 153 -23.01 -3.43 -3.31
N LEU A 154 -24.19 -2.81 -3.35
CA LEU A 154 -25.44 -3.49 -2.98
C LEU A 154 -25.72 -4.69 -3.89
N ALA A 155 -25.46 -4.58 -5.19
CA ALA A 155 -25.61 -5.69 -6.12
C ALA A 155 -24.56 -6.80 -5.88
N TYR A 156 -23.31 -6.41 -5.62
CA TYR A 156 -22.21 -7.34 -5.37
C TYR A 156 -22.49 -8.23 -4.16
N PHE A 157 -22.84 -7.63 -3.03
CA PHE A 157 -23.08 -8.35 -1.77
C PHE A 157 -24.49 -8.93 -1.65
N GLY A 158 -25.48 -8.32 -2.31
CA GLY A 158 -26.90 -8.65 -2.11
C GLY A 158 -27.46 -9.72 -3.04
N ASN A 159 -27.06 -9.73 -4.31
CA ASN A 159 -27.72 -10.59 -5.32
C ASN A 159 -26.79 -11.12 -6.42
N ALA A 160 -25.48 -10.83 -6.38
CA ALA A 160 -24.48 -11.29 -7.35
C ALA A 160 -24.71 -10.86 -8.82
N ILE A 161 -25.66 -9.94 -9.10
CA ILE A 161 -25.93 -9.37 -10.44
C ILE A 161 -25.29 -7.98 -10.54
N TRP A 162 -23.97 -7.93 -10.49
CA TRP A 162 -23.21 -6.67 -10.43
C TRP A 162 -22.34 -6.43 -11.67
N ALA A 163 -22.01 -7.49 -12.40
CA ALA A 163 -21.15 -7.39 -13.58
C ALA A 163 -21.78 -6.55 -14.70
N GLU A 164 -23.11 -6.58 -14.85
CA GLU A 164 -23.87 -5.79 -15.84
C GLU A 164 -23.94 -4.29 -15.50
N LEU A 165 -23.53 -3.88 -14.29
CA LEU A 165 -23.53 -2.48 -13.84
C LEU A 165 -22.19 -1.77 -14.09
N LEU A 166 -21.22 -2.49 -14.66
CA LEU A 166 -19.87 -1.98 -14.95
C LEU A 166 -19.65 -1.68 -16.45
N ASP A 167 -20.63 -1.99 -17.29
CA ASP A 167 -20.68 -1.64 -18.72
C ASP A 167 -21.47 -0.34 -18.95
#